data_AF-A0A252AX59-F1
#
_entry.id   AF-A0A252AX59-F1
#
_cell.length_a   1.000
_cell.length_b   1.000
_cell.length_c   1.000
_cell.angle_alpha   90.00
_cell.angle_beta   90.00
_cell.angle_gamma   90.00
#
_symmetry.space_group_name_H-M   'P 1'
#
loop_
_entity.id
_entity.type
_entity.pdbx_description
1 polymer ?
#
loop_
_entity_poly.entity_id
_entity_poly.type
_entity_poly.pdbx_seq_one_letter_code
_entity_poly.pdbx_strand_id
1 'polypeptide(L)'
;MIPTRRAFSRLVADTSMRNRFTLGIGVLGLMTHTTHAYAASSDSDVQQLTRLVKMQAQQIHELQSRLSNVEKRTVHIAAATNANAAAQQSTRKPFVRSPALYPRESVARVTPPLKSGPVEDIKFAGDTTPTQNPLFIDTGHASYPLTAAAPGSFGAISNMPSGSAPVMGVASQIPTSNRTTTVGGLVLKWGKGLPEITTPDNAYSFRMRGRILADYGSGFGSRFPAQNVSRTTLRAARLGVEGNAHQLSWVFEGDYSNNQLSVVSAFMTWSDKMAGHLVEYTLGNKFNERSFDGSTGSDQTVFLDRDIVANALLPVKGWYGLGGAFKIFGDNWHVATQISGNDVNSANVTNNVRDDMTYMLRAHYIPWRNKKALIHLGAWGFYEDVKPATTFSQSIRLLARTDDAFSLQFGPMVPLANSMAGGLELFGIYGSAWALAEYGARHMQLRDTVPGLTVSRRYLGAKGTEQAFSFQTGAFLTGETPNYFAHTGQWATPRILHPLTEGGYGGWEVAARWDWIDATSIPTGGRAWTATIGVNWYLLSFARLMFNYTHADVTNKTGNYIGPNSGNIVGMRSAVTF
;
A
#
# COMPACT_ATOMS: atom_id res chain seq x y z
N MET A 1 -50.15 10.28 55.54
CA MET A 1 -50.91 10.41 54.29
C MET A 1 -50.02 10.06 53.11
N ILE A 2 -50.31 8.94 52.46
CA ILE A 2 -49.87 8.49 51.12
C ILE A 2 -50.78 9.25 50.09
N PRO A 3 -50.60 9.33 48.73
CA PRO A 3 -49.63 8.70 47.79
C PRO A 3 -49.09 9.55 46.58
N THR A 4 -47.96 9.17 45.92
CA THR A 4 -47.76 8.61 44.52
C THR A 4 -47.93 9.57 43.29
N ARG A 5 -47.45 9.36 42.04
CA ARG A 5 -46.59 8.39 41.29
C ARG A 5 -46.34 8.97 39.86
N ARG A 6 -45.21 8.56 39.26
CA ARG A 6 -44.89 8.18 37.84
C ARG A 6 -45.77 8.62 36.63
N ALA A 7 -45.07 9.15 35.62
CA ALA A 7 -44.90 8.69 34.20
C ALA A 7 -46.09 8.31 33.27
N PHE A 8 -45.79 8.38 31.96
CA PHE A 8 -46.54 7.92 30.75
C PHE A 8 -47.65 8.86 30.26
N SER A 9 -48.05 8.97 28.99
CA SER A 9 -47.48 8.74 27.66
C SER A 9 -48.63 8.93 26.66
N ARG A 10 -48.34 9.50 25.48
CA ARG A 10 -48.90 9.15 24.15
C ARG A 10 -50.40 9.33 23.80
N LEU A 11 -50.58 10.01 22.64
CA LEU A 11 -51.45 9.70 21.47
C LEU A 11 -53.00 9.88 21.66
N VAL A 12 -53.83 10.35 20.71
CA VAL A 12 -53.97 10.14 19.24
C VAL A 12 -54.92 11.19 18.58
N ALA A 13 -54.63 11.54 17.30
CA ALA A 13 -55.45 11.95 16.12
C ALA A 13 -56.34 13.21 16.16
N ASP A 14 -56.69 13.89 15.05
CA ASP A 14 -56.80 13.54 13.60
C ASP A 14 -56.80 14.87 12.79
N THR A 15 -56.27 15.07 11.57
CA THR A 15 -56.80 14.62 10.26
C THR A 15 -55.93 15.10 9.07
N SER A 16 -55.73 14.21 8.08
CA SER A 16 -55.54 14.31 6.59
C SER A 16 -54.91 15.57 5.92
N MET A 17 -54.04 15.49 4.88
CA MET A 17 -54.18 14.78 3.60
C MET A 17 -52.85 14.71 2.80
N ARG A 18 -52.59 13.53 2.19
CA ARG A 18 -51.92 13.21 0.90
C ARG A 18 -50.54 13.79 0.51
N ASN A 19 -49.52 12.91 0.43
CA ASN A 19 -49.04 12.38 -0.86
C ASN A 19 -48.18 11.12 -0.67
N ARG A 20 -48.40 10.14 -1.57
CA ARG A 20 -47.87 8.77 -1.53
C ARG A 20 -46.57 8.67 -2.31
N PHE A 21 -45.58 7.93 -1.79
CA PHE A 21 -44.86 6.89 -2.54
C PHE A 21 -44.37 5.83 -1.54
N THR A 22 -44.81 4.60 -1.79
CA THR A 22 -44.66 3.43 -0.91
C THR A 22 -43.44 2.61 -1.30
N LEU A 23 -42.85 1.99 -0.29
CA LEU A 23 -41.81 0.96 -0.28
C LEU A 23 -42.03 -0.19 -1.29
N GLY A 24 -40.94 -0.92 -1.57
CA GLY A 24 -41.05 -2.34 -1.90
C GLY A 24 -39.70 -3.02 -2.13
N ILE A 25 -39.21 -3.72 -1.12
CA ILE A 25 -38.11 -4.70 -1.17
C ILE A 25 -38.52 -5.89 -2.06
N GLY A 26 -37.60 -6.43 -2.86
CA GLY A 26 -37.77 -7.70 -3.56
C GLY A 26 -36.43 -8.34 -3.91
N VAL A 27 -36.13 -9.45 -3.25
CA VAL A 27 -34.94 -10.30 -3.39
C VAL A 27 -35.22 -11.46 -4.36
N LEU A 28 -34.17 -11.92 -5.03
CA LEU A 28 -33.97 -13.22 -5.73
C LEU A 28 -34.63 -13.47 -7.10
N GLY A 29 -33.77 -13.79 -8.08
CA GLY A 29 -34.03 -14.89 -9.01
C GLY A 29 -33.99 -14.58 -10.52
N LEU A 30 -33.00 -15.20 -11.17
CA LEU A 30 -32.98 -15.75 -12.54
C LEU A 30 -32.03 -15.11 -13.56
N MET A 31 -31.19 -16.02 -14.08
CA MET A 31 -30.32 -15.90 -15.23
C MET A 31 -31.12 -15.70 -16.53
N THR A 32 -30.37 -15.33 -17.57
CA THR A 32 -30.72 -15.27 -19.01
C THR A 32 -31.39 -13.96 -19.47
N HIS A 33 -30.60 -13.05 -20.03
CA HIS A 33 -30.65 -12.67 -21.45
C HIS A 33 -29.72 -11.48 -21.70
N THR A 34 -28.87 -11.62 -22.72
CA THR A 34 -28.02 -10.58 -23.29
C THR A 34 -28.85 -9.52 -24.00
N THR A 35 -28.72 -8.24 -23.63
CA THR A 35 -29.09 -7.13 -24.50
C THR A 35 -27.96 -6.10 -24.54
N HIS A 36 -27.31 -6.03 -25.71
CA HIS A 36 -26.42 -4.93 -26.08
C HIS A 36 -27.25 -3.66 -26.25
N ALA A 37 -26.94 -2.60 -25.50
CA ALA A 37 -27.46 -1.27 -25.77
C ALA A 37 -26.47 -0.51 -26.68
N TYR A 38 -26.74 -0.50 -27.98
CA TYR A 38 -26.18 0.48 -28.90
C TYR A 38 -26.87 1.83 -28.65
N ALA A 39 -26.12 2.85 -28.25
CA ALA A 39 -26.62 4.22 -28.20
C ALA A 39 -26.84 4.72 -29.63
N ALA A 40 -28.10 4.96 -30.00
CA ALA A 40 -28.47 5.46 -31.32
C ALA A 40 -28.04 6.93 -31.48
N SER A 41 -27.19 7.20 -32.46
CA SER A 41 -26.67 8.53 -32.84
C SER A 41 -27.71 9.56 -33.36
N SER A 42 -29.00 9.25 -33.23
CA SER A 42 -30.11 10.06 -33.75
C SER A 42 -30.83 10.90 -32.69
N ASP A 43 -30.40 10.84 -31.43
CA ASP A 43 -31.00 11.65 -30.36
C ASP A 43 -30.59 13.12 -30.51
N SER A 44 -31.58 14.01 -30.62
CA SER A 44 -31.36 15.46 -30.80
C SER A 44 -30.52 16.06 -29.69
N ASP A 45 -30.64 15.51 -28.47
CA ASP A 45 -29.94 16.02 -27.30
C ASP A 45 -28.47 15.61 -27.33
N VAL A 46 -28.17 14.39 -27.79
CA VAL A 46 -26.79 13.90 -28.01
C VAL A 46 -26.12 14.67 -29.15
N GLN A 47 -26.86 15.04 -30.20
CA GLN A 47 -26.35 15.88 -31.28
C GLN A 47 -26.09 17.32 -30.82
N GLN A 48 -26.97 17.91 -30.00
CA GLN A 48 -26.75 19.22 -29.39
C GLN A 48 -25.54 19.22 -28.45
N LEU A 49 -25.42 18.19 -27.61
CA LEU A 49 -24.27 18.04 -26.71
C LEU A 49 -22.96 17.89 -27.51
N THR A 50 -22.96 17.09 -28.57
CA THR A 50 -21.82 16.93 -29.47
C THR A 50 -21.45 18.25 -30.16
N ARG A 51 -22.45 19.05 -30.55
CA ARG A 51 -22.24 20.37 -31.15
C ARG A 51 -21.63 21.36 -30.14
N LEU A 52 -22.12 21.37 -28.90
CA LEU A 52 -21.58 22.20 -27.81
C LEU A 52 -20.13 21.83 -27.49
N VAL A 53 -19.83 20.53 -27.36
CA VAL A 53 -18.47 20.05 -27.11
C VAL A 53 -17.52 20.43 -28.27
N LYS A 54 -17.97 20.33 -29.53
CA LYS A 54 -17.17 20.76 -30.69
C LYS A 54 -16.92 22.28 -30.71
N MET A 55 -17.91 23.10 -30.38
CA MET A 55 -17.71 24.55 -30.26
C MET A 55 -16.73 24.89 -29.13
N GLN A 56 -16.85 24.21 -27.99
CA GLN A 56 -15.97 24.45 -26.85
C GLN A 56 -14.52 24.05 -27.16
N ALA A 57 -14.32 22.94 -27.87
CA ALA A 57 -12.99 22.53 -28.36
C ALA A 57 -12.39 23.55 -29.34
N GLN A 58 -13.19 24.14 -30.24
CA GLN A 58 -12.73 25.20 -31.13
C GLN A 58 -12.34 26.48 -30.37
N GLN A 59 -13.12 26.88 -29.37
CA GLN A 59 -12.77 28.04 -28.53
C GLN A 59 -11.47 27.82 -27.76
N ILE A 60 -11.26 26.61 -27.20
CA ILE A 60 -10.00 26.26 -26.52
C ILE A 60 -8.82 26.36 -27.50
N HIS A 61 -8.99 25.86 -28.73
CA HIS A 61 -7.94 25.92 -29.74
C HIS A 61 -7.61 27.37 -30.15
N GLU A 62 -8.62 28.23 -30.30
CA GLU A 62 -8.43 29.64 -30.60
C GLU A 62 -7.72 30.38 -29.45
N LEU A 63 -8.08 30.09 -28.20
CA LEU A 63 -7.41 30.64 -27.02
C LEU A 63 -5.94 30.21 -26.93
N GLN A 64 -5.63 28.95 -27.22
CA GLN A 64 -4.25 28.46 -27.27
C GLN A 64 -3.44 29.14 -28.39
N SER A 65 -4.04 29.35 -29.56
CA SER A 65 -3.43 30.09 -30.66
C SER A 65 -3.15 31.55 -30.27
N ARG A 66 -4.10 32.23 -29.64
CA ARG A 66 -3.92 33.60 -29.13
C ARG A 66 -2.84 33.67 -28.06
N LEU A 67 -2.78 32.71 -27.13
CA LEU A 67 -1.74 32.64 -26.11
C LEU A 67 -0.35 32.51 -26.75
N SER A 68 -0.20 31.64 -27.75
CA SER A 68 1.07 31.47 -28.46
C SER A 68 1.54 32.75 -29.17
N ASN A 69 0.60 33.57 -29.66
CA ASN A 69 0.91 34.86 -30.28
C ASN A 69 1.29 35.93 -29.25
N VAL A 70 0.67 35.90 -28.07
CA VAL A 70 1.06 36.78 -26.95
C VAL A 70 2.47 36.40 -26.48
N GLU A 71 2.74 35.12 -26.23
CA GLU A 71 4.06 34.64 -25.79
C GLU A 71 5.17 35.03 -26.77
N LYS A 72 4.94 34.89 -28.08
CA LYS A 72 5.88 35.35 -29.12
C LYS A 72 6.11 36.87 -29.09
N ARG A 73 5.07 37.68 -28.83
CA ARG A 73 5.22 39.14 -28.68
C ARG A 73 5.99 39.51 -27.42
N THR A 74 5.80 38.81 -26.31
CA THR A 74 6.54 39.04 -25.06
C THR A 74 8.03 38.78 -25.24
N VAL A 75 8.40 37.75 -26.00
CA VAL A 75 9.81 37.44 -26.34
C VAL A 75 10.43 38.52 -27.24
N HIS A 76 9.69 39.07 -28.20
CA HIS A 76 10.18 40.16 -29.05
C HIS A 76 10.35 41.50 -28.31
N ILE A 77 9.48 41.81 -27.33
CA ILE A 77 9.61 43.03 -26.51
C ILE A 77 10.84 42.94 -25.60
N ALA A 78 11.12 41.77 -25.00
CA ALA A 78 12.32 41.55 -24.18
C ALA A 78 13.64 41.60 -24.99
N ALA A 79 13.61 41.22 -26.26
CA ALA A 79 14.77 41.33 -27.14
C ALA A 79 15.03 42.78 -27.60
N ALA A 80 13.98 43.60 -27.77
CA ALA A 80 14.10 45.00 -28.16
C ALA A 80 14.55 45.92 -27.01
N THR A 81 14.18 45.63 -25.77
CA THR A 81 14.63 46.40 -24.59
C THR A 81 16.11 46.17 -24.25
N ASN A 82 16.65 44.98 -24.54
CA ASN A 82 18.08 44.69 -24.36
C ASN A 82 18.98 45.29 -25.46
N ALA A 83 18.42 45.66 -26.62
CA ALA A 83 19.17 46.30 -27.72
C ALA A 83 19.34 47.83 -27.53
N ASN A 84 18.53 48.48 -26.69
CA ASN A 84 18.59 49.92 -26.44
C ASN A 84 19.34 50.32 -25.16
N ALA A 85 19.74 49.36 -24.31
CA ALA A 85 20.52 49.62 -23.10
C ALA A 85 22.04 49.62 -23.32
N ALA A 86 22.51 49.36 -24.55
CA ALA A 86 23.93 49.33 -24.93
C ALA A 86 24.30 50.47 -25.89
N ALA A 87 23.88 51.70 -25.58
CA ALA A 87 24.33 52.89 -26.30
C ALA A 87 24.25 54.15 -25.42
N GLN A 88 25.18 54.31 -24.48
CA GLN A 88 25.71 55.63 -24.07
C GLN A 88 26.90 55.52 -23.10
N GLN A 89 27.95 56.32 -23.38
CA GLN A 89 29.20 56.58 -22.64
C GLN A 89 30.30 55.50 -22.76
N SER A 90 31.57 55.77 -23.09
CA SER A 90 32.36 56.99 -23.24
C SER A 90 33.67 56.70 -24.03
N THR A 91 34.22 57.76 -24.62
CA THR A 91 35.33 57.93 -25.57
C THR A 91 36.76 57.59 -25.09
N ARG A 92 37.64 57.01 -25.94
CA ARG A 92 38.88 57.60 -26.56
C ARG A 92 39.82 56.55 -27.24
N LYS A 93 40.44 57.01 -28.35
CA LYS A 93 41.35 56.47 -29.42
C LYS A 93 42.71 55.83 -28.99
N PRO A 94 43.62 55.35 -29.90
CA PRO A 94 43.46 54.66 -31.21
C PRO A 94 44.43 53.46 -31.51
N PHE A 95 43.95 52.53 -32.35
CA PHE A 95 44.54 51.92 -33.58
C PHE A 95 46.05 51.57 -33.74
N VAL A 96 46.37 50.29 -34.04
CA VAL A 96 47.35 49.82 -35.07
C VAL A 96 46.95 48.44 -35.67
N ARG A 97 47.15 48.34 -37.00
CA ARG A 97 47.05 47.27 -38.05
C ARG A 97 47.42 45.81 -37.68
N SER A 98 46.60 44.79 -38.03
CA SER A 98 46.52 43.94 -39.28
C SER A 98 47.27 42.57 -39.14
N PRO A 99 47.14 41.58 -40.08
CA PRO A 99 46.29 40.38 -39.92
C PRO A 99 47.00 39.02 -40.20
N ALA A 100 46.43 37.88 -39.74
CA ALA A 100 46.63 36.51 -40.30
C ALA A 100 45.85 35.49 -39.43
N LEU A 101 44.82 34.80 -39.94
CA LEU A 101 44.83 33.45 -40.55
C LEU A 101 44.97 32.29 -39.53
N TYR A 102 44.07 31.30 -39.68
CA TYR A 102 43.93 29.95 -39.06
C TYR A 102 42.79 29.74 -38.02
N PRO A 103 42.21 28.51 -37.96
CA PRO A 103 40.78 28.28 -38.18
C PRO A 103 39.93 27.99 -36.94
N ARG A 104 38.61 27.87 -37.14
CA ARG A 104 37.61 27.40 -36.17
C ARG A 104 38.02 26.05 -35.54
N GLU A 105 38.25 26.04 -34.24
CA GLU A 105 38.02 24.85 -33.43
C GLU A 105 36.57 24.82 -32.94
N SER A 106 35.84 23.81 -33.39
CA SER A 106 34.58 23.38 -32.80
C SER A 106 34.87 22.74 -31.44
N VAL A 107 34.58 23.45 -30.36
CA VAL A 107 34.58 22.84 -29.02
C VAL A 107 33.34 21.95 -28.94
N ALA A 108 33.54 20.65 -29.18
CA ALA A 108 32.56 19.62 -28.85
C ALA A 108 32.33 19.66 -27.33
N ARG A 109 31.08 19.90 -26.94
CA ARG A 109 30.65 19.74 -25.55
C ARG A 109 30.70 18.25 -25.22
N VAL A 110 31.80 17.81 -24.63
CA VAL A 110 31.90 16.48 -24.02
C VAL A 110 31.05 16.50 -22.76
N THR A 111 29.81 16.03 -22.87
CA THR A 111 29.05 15.58 -21.69
C THR A 111 29.80 14.36 -21.15
N PRO A 112 30.26 14.35 -19.89
CA PRO A 112 30.89 13.16 -19.34
C PRO A 112 29.87 11.99 -19.42
N PRO A 113 30.31 10.78 -19.79
CA PRO A 113 29.43 9.62 -19.74
C PRO A 113 29.03 9.41 -18.28
N LEU A 114 27.76 9.63 -17.98
CA LEU A 114 27.16 9.19 -16.73
C LEU A 114 27.28 7.67 -16.70
N LYS A 115 28.05 7.14 -15.75
CA LYS A 115 28.15 5.70 -15.56
C LYS A 115 26.75 5.17 -15.27
N SER A 116 26.23 4.29 -16.12
CA SER A 116 25.10 3.42 -15.76
C SER A 116 25.50 2.74 -14.45
N GLY A 117 24.75 2.95 -13.37
CA GLY A 117 25.07 2.23 -12.14
C GLY A 117 24.68 0.75 -12.25
N PRO A 118 24.51 0.01 -11.14
CA PRO A 118 24.53 -1.44 -11.19
C PRO A 118 23.39 -2.01 -12.06
N VAL A 119 23.73 -2.41 -13.30
CA VAL A 119 22.85 -3.15 -14.22
C VAL A 119 23.28 -4.62 -14.19
N GLU A 120 23.27 -5.23 -13.00
CA GLU A 120 23.43 -6.68 -12.93
C GLU A 120 22.15 -7.28 -12.38
N ASP A 121 21.59 -8.19 -13.17
CA ASP A 121 20.40 -8.96 -12.84
C ASP A 121 20.58 -9.67 -11.50
N ILE A 122 19.67 -9.43 -10.56
CA ILE A 122 19.59 -10.25 -9.35
C ILE A 122 19.04 -11.59 -9.80
N LYS A 123 19.84 -12.65 -9.63
CA LYS A 123 19.46 -14.00 -10.03
C LYS A 123 18.95 -14.74 -8.81
N PHE A 124 17.68 -15.11 -8.81
CA PHE A 124 17.21 -16.11 -7.87
C PHE A 124 17.38 -17.51 -8.48
N ALA A 125 17.83 -18.49 -7.69
CA ALA A 125 17.93 -19.89 -8.12
C ALA A 125 16.59 -20.45 -8.70
N GLY A 126 16.44 -20.50 -10.02
CA GLY A 126 15.20 -20.88 -10.71
C GLY A 126 14.70 -19.84 -11.72
N ASP A 127 15.25 -18.63 -11.68
CA ASP A 127 15.08 -17.65 -12.74
C ASP A 127 15.99 -18.03 -13.91
N THR A 128 15.45 -18.72 -14.91
CA THR A 128 16.13 -18.81 -16.21
C THR A 128 15.87 -17.50 -16.95
N THR A 129 16.90 -16.66 -17.11
CA THR A 129 16.86 -15.53 -18.05
C THR A 129 16.47 -16.07 -19.43
N PRO A 130 15.39 -15.57 -20.07
CA PRO A 130 15.25 -15.70 -21.50
C PRO A 130 16.45 -15.00 -22.11
N THR A 131 17.38 -15.74 -22.68
CA THR A 131 18.50 -15.19 -23.44
C THR A 131 17.94 -14.55 -24.71
N GLN A 132 17.59 -13.27 -24.67
CA GLN A 132 17.44 -12.43 -25.86
C GLN A 132 17.96 -11.00 -25.60
N ASN A 133 18.90 -10.62 -26.48
CA ASN A 133 19.62 -9.35 -26.65
C ASN A 133 19.09 -8.06 -25.98
N PRO A 134 19.99 -7.18 -25.46
CA PRO A 134 19.62 -5.91 -24.83
C PRO A 134 19.18 -4.79 -25.81
N LEU A 135 18.76 -5.11 -27.03
CA LEU A 135 18.32 -4.10 -28.02
C LEU A 135 17.04 -4.47 -28.78
N PHE A 136 16.31 -5.51 -28.37
CA PHE A 136 15.01 -5.83 -28.94
C PHE A 136 13.90 -5.59 -27.92
N ILE A 137 13.07 -4.58 -28.19
CA ILE A 137 11.75 -4.41 -27.60
C ILE A 137 10.94 -5.64 -28.04
N ASP A 138 10.68 -6.56 -27.13
CA ASP A 138 9.75 -7.65 -27.36
C ASP A 138 8.34 -7.05 -27.51
N THR A 139 7.90 -6.91 -28.76
CA THR A 139 6.52 -6.58 -29.13
C THR A 139 5.59 -7.79 -28.97
N GLY A 140 6.07 -8.92 -28.45
CA GLY A 140 5.29 -10.12 -28.24
C GLY A 140 4.16 -9.87 -27.26
N HIS A 141 2.93 -9.77 -27.77
CA HIS A 141 1.73 -9.84 -26.93
C HIS A 141 1.80 -11.10 -26.07
N ALA A 142 1.58 -10.97 -24.76
CA ALA A 142 1.41 -12.15 -23.93
C ALA A 142 0.14 -12.85 -24.43
N SER A 143 0.29 -14.02 -25.05
CA SER A 143 -0.84 -14.82 -25.48
C SER A 143 -1.47 -15.45 -24.25
N TYR A 144 -2.69 -15.01 -23.91
CA TYR A 144 -3.46 -15.65 -22.86
C TYR A 144 -4.05 -16.98 -23.37
N PRO A 145 -4.18 -17.99 -22.50
CA PRO A 145 -3.87 -17.96 -21.07
C PRO A 145 -2.36 -18.04 -20.77
N LEU A 146 -1.94 -17.40 -19.68
CA LEU A 146 -0.56 -17.51 -19.21
C LEU A 146 -0.30 -18.87 -18.57
N THR A 147 0.97 -19.29 -18.53
CA THR A 147 1.39 -20.44 -17.74
C THR A 147 1.80 -20.01 -16.33
N ALA A 148 1.53 -20.88 -15.35
CA ALA A 148 2.04 -20.74 -14.00
C ALA A 148 3.59 -20.73 -14.02
N ALA A 149 4.18 -19.88 -13.20
CA ALA A 149 5.63 -19.78 -13.03
C ALA A 149 6.05 -20.47 -11.72
N ALA A 150 7.36 -20.76 -11.57
CA ALA A 150 7.84 -21.38 -10.35
C ALA A 150 7.61 -20.47 -9.11
N PRO A 151 7.23 -21.02 -7.95
CA PRO A 151 7.02 -20.24 -6.73
C PRO A 151 8.23 -19.36 -6.37
N GLY A 152 7.98 -18.09 -6.03
CA GLY A 152 9.02 -17.14 -5.66
C GLY A 152 9.97 -16.71 -6.78
N SER A 153 9.64 -17.00 -8.06
CA SER A 153 10.28 -16.36 -9.21
C SER A 153 9.63 -15.02 -9.52
N PHE A 154 10.32 -14.13 -10.23
CA PHE A 154 9.70 -12.89 -10.73
C PHE A 154 8.53 -13.16 -11.68
N GLY A 155 8.56 -14.30 -12.38
CA GLY A 155 7.49 -14.76 -13.24
C GLY A 155 6.21 -15.12 -12.50
N ALA A 156 6.21 -15.32 -11.18
CA ALA A 156 5.02 -15.69 -10.40
C ALA A 156 4.20 -14.48 -9.93
N ILE A 157 4.70 -13.27 -10.13
CA ILE A 157 4.05 -12.02 -9.71
C ILE A 157 3.88 -11.07 -10.89
N SER A 158 2.99 -10.09 -10.75
CA SER A 158 2.75 -9.05 -11.78
C SER A 158 3.27 -7.67 -11.38
N ASN A 159 3.54 -7.42 -10.11
CA ASN A 159 4.10 -6.15 -9.64
C ASN A 159 4.81 -6.32 -8.30
N MET A 160 5.74 -5.41 -8.02
CA MET A 160 6.41 -5.34 -6.72
C MET A 160 5.41 -5.06 -5.59
N PRO A 161 5.70 -5.53 -4.36
CA PRO A 161 4.90 -5.15 -3.21
C PRO A 161 4.90 -3.63 -3.03
N SER A 162 3.73 -3.08 -2.69
CA SER A 162 3.53 -1.65 -2.59
C SER A 162 4.27 -0.94 -1.43
N GLY A 163 4.87 -1.69 -0.51
CA GLY A 163 5.77 -1.14 0.52
C GLY A 163 7.23 -0.99 0.06
N SER A 164 7.57 -1.49 -1.14
CA SER A 164 8.92 -1.44 -1.70
C SER A 164 9.04 -0.29 -2.72
N ALA A 165 10.22 0.32 -2.81
CA ALA A 165 10.53 1.20 -3.94
C ALA A 165 10.94 0.36 -5.15
N PRO A 166 10.73 0.84 -6.38
CA PRO A 166 11.30 0.22 -7.57
C PRO A 166 12.82 0.07 -7.42
N VAL A 167 13.37 -1.08 -7.77
CA VAL A 167 14.82 -1.31 -7.78
C VAL A 167 15.25 -1.64 -9.19
N MET A 168 16.28 -0.96 -9.68
CA MET A 168 16.86 -1.25 -10.99
C MET A 168 17.37 -2.70 -11.03
N GLY A 169 17.12 -3.41 -12.14
CA GLY A 169 17.44 -4.84 -12.29
C GLY A 169 16.31 -5.75 -11.78
N VAL A 170 15.79 -5.51 -10.58
CA VAL A 170 14.68 -6.29 -10.00
C VAL A 170 13.35 -5.95 -10.68
N ALA A 171 13.03 -4.66 -10.78
CA ALA A 171 11.76 -4.20 -11.35
C ALA A 171 11.64 -4.54 -12.85
N SER A 172 12.77 -4.63 -13.56
CA SER A 172 12.83 -5.02 -14.97
C SER A 172 12.57 -6.52 -15.21
N GLN A 173 12.78 -7.37 -14.21
CA GLN A 173 12.58 -8.82 -14.32
C GLN A 173 11.13 -9.24 -14.09
N ILE A 174 10.30 -8.37 -13.49
CA ILE A 174 8.89 -8.65 -13.26
C ILE A 174 8.13 -8.50 -14.58
N PRO A 175 7.47 -9.55 -15.09
CA PRO A 175 6.74 -9.46 -16.34
C PRO A 175 5.59 -8.45 -16.23
N THR A 176 5.66 -7.38 -17.01
CA THR A 176 4.54 -6.43 -17.21
C THR A 176 3.69 -6.90 -18.38
N SER A 177 2.35 -6.89 -18.28
CA SER A 177 1.50 -7.38 -19.37
C SER A 177 1.77 -6.62 -20.68
N ASN A 178 2.29 -7.35 -21.66
CA ASN A 178 3.01 -6.88 -22.84
C ASN A 178 2.25 -5.89 -23.75
N ARG A 179 2.28 -4.60 -23.39
CA ARG A 179 2.27 -3.51 -24.37
C ARG A 179 3.34 -2.51 -23.97
N THR A 180 4.27 -2.28 -24.88
CA THR A 180 5.25 -1.20 -24.79
C THR A 180 5.02 -0.25 -25.95
N THR A 181 4.80 1.02 -25.67
CA THR A 181 4.71 2.05 -26.71
C THR A 181 5.93 2.95 -26.62
N THR A 182 6.71 3.04 -27.70
CA THR A 182 7.85 3.95 -27.75
C THR A 182 7.42 5.30 -28.33
N VAL A 183 7.59 6.38 -27.59
CA VAL A 183 7.25 7.75 -28.01
C VAL A 183 8.43 8.66 -27.71
N GLY A 184 9.06 9.22 -28.76
CA GLY A 184 10.13 10.21 -28.59
C GLY A 184 11.34 9.74 -27.77
N GLY A 185 11.66 8.44 -27.79
CA GLY A 185 12.74 7.86 -27.01
C GLY A 185 12.36 7.43 -25.59
N LEU A 186 11.09 7.56 -25.19
CA LEU A 186 10.54 6.99 -23.95
C LEU A 186 9.74 5.73 -24.26
N VAL A 187 9.75 4.78 -23.33
CA VAL A 187 8.96 3.54 -23.37
C VAL A 187 7.84 3.63 -22.33
N LEU A 188 6.60 3.47 -22.77
CA LEU A 188 5.44 3.33 -21.89
C LEU A 188 5.17 1.85 -21.69
N LYS A 189 5.38 1.33 -20.47
CA LYS A 189 5.06 -0.04 -20.09
C LYS A 189 3.67 -0.11 -19.49
N TRP A 190 2.79 -0.92 -20.08
CA TRP A 190 1.46 -1.18 -19.56
C TRP A 190 1.44 -2.46 -18.71
N GLY A 191 0.42 -2.60 -17.86
CA GLY A 191 0.13 -3.88 -17.18
C GLY A 191 0.18 -3.89 -15.66
N LYS A 192 0.61 -2.78 -15.05
CA LYS A 192 0.54 -2.57 -13.59
C LYS A 192 -0.69 -1.72 -13.20
N GLY A 193 -1.79 -1.81 -13.96
CA GLY A 193 -2.98 -0.96 -13.80
C GLY A 193 -2.86 0.39 -14.54
N LEU A 194 -1.77 1.14 -14.31
CA LEU A 194 -1.42 2.37 -15.05
C LEU A 194 -0.09 2.22 -15.80
N PRO A 195 0.16 3.07 -16.82
CA PRO A 195 1.43 3.03 -17.55
C PRO A 195 2.59 3.55 -16.72
N GLU A 196 3.73 2.85 -16.81
CA GLU A 196 5.03 3.30 -16.33
C GLU A 196 5.79 3.93 -17.50
N ILE A 197 6.28 5.15 -17.31
CA ILE A 197 7.10 5.85 -18.31
C ILE A 197 8.55 5.57 -17.95
N THR A 198 9.34 5.07 -18.90
CA THR A 198 10.76 4.76 -18.67
C THR A 198 11.63 5.11 -19.86
N THR A 199 12.93 5.28 -19.64
CA THR A 199 13.92 5.30 -20.72
C THR A 199 14.18 3.89 -21.26
N PRO A 200 14.70 3.72 -22.48
CA PRO A 200 14.87 2.39 -23.08
C PRO A 200 15.84 1.49 -22.30
N ASP A 201 16.79 2.10 -21.61
CA ASP A 201 17.77 1.45 -20.72
C ASP A 201 17.25 1.23 -19.29
N ASN A 202 16.01 1.63 -18.98
CA ASN A 202 15.42 1.65 -17.64
C ASN A 202 16.18 2.51 -16.60
N ALA A 203 17.10 3.38 -17.07
CA ALA A 203 17.85 4.27 -16.18
C ALA A 203 16.95 5.26 -15.45
N TYR A 204 15.85 5.67 -16.08
CA TYR A 204 14.85 6.53 -15.48
C TYR A 204 13.47 5.89 -15.57
N SER A 205 12.66 6.05 -14.52
CA SER A 205 11.24 5.71 -14.56
C SER A 205 10.40 6.70 -13.77
N PHE A 206 9.14 6.81 -14.17
CA PHE A 206 8.10 7.52 -13.45
C PHE A 206 6.78 6.78 -13.63
N ARG A 207 6.06 6.58 -12.53
CA ARG A 207 4.77 5.89 -12.51
C ARG A 207 3.86 6.56 -11.51
N MET A 208 2.61 6.78 -11.92
CA MET A 208 1.54 7.02 -10.95
C MET A 208 1.25 5.72 -10.23
N ARG A 209 1.03 5.79 -8.92
CA ARG A 209 0.65 4.65 -8.11
C ARG A 209 -0.57 4.97 -7.28
N GLY A 210 -1.34 3.97 -6.92
CA GLY A 210 -2.49 4.18 -6.05
C GLY A 210 -3.24 2.92 -5.73
N ARG A 211 -4.25 3.06 -4.88
CA ARG A 211 -5.22 2.00 -4.61
C ARG A 211 -6.54 2.56 -4.16
N ILE A 212 -7.60 1.86 -4.54
CA ILE A 212 -8.96 2.11 -4.07
C ILE A 212 -9.45 0.80 -3.48
N LEU A 213 -9.60 0.76 -2.16
CA LEU A 213 -10.09 -0.40 -1.42
C LEU A 213 -11.40 0.02 -0.73
N ALA A 214 -12.53 -0.40 -1.29
CA ALA A 214 -13.85 -0.10 -0.76
C ALA A 214 -14.42 -1.34 -0.06
N ASP A 215 -14.74 -1.19 1.22
CA ASP A 215 -15.21 -2.26 2.09
C ASP A 215 -16.68 -2.06 2.44
N TYR A 216 -17.41 -3.17 2.48
CA TYR A 216 -18.66 -3.30 3.19
C TYR A 216 -18.49 -4.38 4.26
N GLY A 217 -19.10 -4.20 5.42
CA GLY A 217 -19.16 -5.25 6.40
C GLY A 217 -20.39 -5.12 7.29
N SER A 218 -20.85 -6.27 7.78
CA SER A 218 -22.02 -6.39 8.65
C SER A 218 -21.69 -7.29 9.83
N GLY A 219 -21.48 -6.67 10.99
CA GLY A 219 -21.26 -7.33 12.27
C GLY A 219 -22.57 -7.75 12.94
N PHE A 220 -22.60 -8.95 13.52
CA PHE A 220 -23.78 -9.48 14.23
C PHE A 220 -23.40 -10.57 15.25
N GLY A 221 -24.32 -10.85 16.18
CA GLY A 221 -24.15 -11.89 17.20
C GLY A 221 -23.42 -11.45 18.47
N SER A 222 -22.92 -10.20 18.53
CA SER A 222 -22.44 -9.61 19.78
C SER A 222 -23.58 -9.40 20.77
N ARG A 223 -23.31 -9.65 22.04
CA ARG A 223 -24.25 -9.29 23.12
C ARG A 223 -24.34 -7.79 23.34
N PHE A 224 -23.38 -7.03 22.82
CA PHE A 224 -23.37 -5.57 22.88
C PHE A 224 -23.94 -5.01 21.57
N PRO A 225 -25.15 -4.43 21.58
CA PRO A 225 -25.81 -3.98 20.34
C PRO A 225 -24.98 -2.98 19.52
N ALA A 226 -24.14 -2.17 20.18
CA ALA A 226 -23.25 -1.21 19.52
C ALA A 226 -22.12 -1.86 18.67
N GLN A 227 -21.90 -3.17 18.79
CA GLN A 227 -20.98 -3.96 17.98
C GLN A 227 -21.70 -4.82 16.91
N ASN A 228 -23.00 -4.62 16.71
CA ASN A 228 -23.76 -5.29 15.65
C ASN A 228 -24.11 -4.25 14.59
N VAL A 229 -23.11 -3.82 13.83
CA VAL A 229 -23.21 -2.70 12.90
C VAL A 229 -22.91 -3.12 11.48
N SER A 230 -23.61 -2.50 10.52
CA SER A 230 -23.23 -2.55 9.11
C SER A 230 -22.59 -1.23 8.71
N ARG A 231 -21.49 -1.29 7.97
CA ARG A 231 -20.71 -0.11 7.59
C ARG A 231 -20.09 -0.28 6.22
N THR A 232 -20.06 0.80 5.46
CA THR A 232 -19.19 0.97 4.30
C THR A 232 -18.04 1.89 4.65
N THR A 233 -16.84 1.60 4.13
CA THR A 233 -15.67 2.45 4.33
C THR A 233 -14.71 2.34 3.15
N LEU A 234 -13.97 3.41 2.89
CA LEU A 234 -12.76 3.32 2.07
C LEU A 234 -11.64 2.88 3.02
N ARG A 235 -11.22 1.62 2.95
CA ARG A 235 -10.05 1.15 3.70
C ARG A 235 -8.81 1.94 3.32
N ALA A 236 -8.69 2.24 2.03
CA ALA A 236 -7.61 3.03 1.47
C ALA A 236 -8.13 3.70 0.20
N ALA A 237 -7.85 4.99 0.08
CA ALA A 237 -8.02 5.73 -1.16
C ALA A 237 -6.71 6.48 -1.37
N ARG A 238 -5.71 5.79 -1.93
CA ARG A 238 -4.35 6.30 -1.99
C ARG A 238 -3.99 6.69 -3.40
N LEU A 239 -3.26 7.79 -3.51
CA LEU A 239 -2.70 8.27 -4.76
C LEU A 239 -1.30 8.78 -4.50
N GLY A 240 -0.42 8.50 -5.45
CA GLY A 240 0.98 8.85 -5.35
C GLY A 240 1.72 8.69 -6.65
N VAL A 241 3.03 8.80 -6.52
CA VAL A 241 4.00 8.68 -7.59
C VAL A 241 5.21 7.90 -7.07
N GLU A 242 5.81 7.13 -7.96
CA GLU A 242 7.09 6.49 -7.74
C GLU A 242 7.94 6.60 -9.00
N GLY A 243 9.24 6.40 -8.84
CA GLY A 243 10.16 6.40 -9.96
C GLY A 243 11.57 6.09 -9.52
N ASN A 244 12.45 6.02 -10.51
CA ASN A 244 13.88 5.94 -10.28
C ASN A 244 14.65 6.85 -11.24
N ALA A 245 15.84 7.25 -10.79
CA ALA A 245 16.87 7.90 -11.56
C ALA A 245 18.19 7.21 -11.20
N HIS A 246 18.63 6.31 -12.06
CA HIS A 246 19.69 5.36 -11.79
C HIS A 246 19.43 4.57 -10.50
N GLN A 247 20.32 4.68 -9.52
CA GLN A 247 20.29 3.98 -8.23
C GLN A 247 19.31 4.60 -7.25
N LEU A 248 18.92 5.84 -7.50
CA LEU A 248 18.03 6.58 -6.63
C LEU A 248 16.59 6.30 -7.03
N SER A 249 15.85 5.64 -6.15
CA SER A 249 14.42 5.42 -6.28
C SER A 249 13.67 6.23 -5.23
N TRP A 250 12.42 6.57 -5.52
CA TRP A 250 11.60 7.38 -4.61
C TRP A 250 10.14 6.99 -4.71
N VAL A 251 9.43 7.19 -3.59
CA VAL A 251 8.00 6.94 -3.46
C VAL A 251 7.38 8.06 -2.65
N PHE A 252 6.30 8.64 -3.17
CA PHE A 252 5.45 9.58 -2.45
C PHE A 252 3.98 9.18 -2.64
N GLU A 253 3.24 8.97 -1.55
CA GLU A 253 1.85 8.51 -1.56
C GLU A 253 1.08 9.16 -0.40
N GLY A 254 -0.08 9.71 -0.72
CA GLY A 254 -1.07 10.19 0.24
C GLY A 254 -2.27 9.25 0.32
N ASP A 255 -2.88 9.15 1.49
CA ASP A 255 -4.14 8.44 1.74
C ASP A 255 -5.24 9.46 2.02
N TYR A 256 -6.31 9.38 1.25
CA TYR A 256 -7.50 10.24 1.31
C TYR A 256 -8.66 9.53 2.01
N SER A 257 -8.46 8.32 2.55
CA SER A 257 -9.47 7.63 3.34
C SER A 257 -9.80 8.42 4.62
N ASN A 258 -11.02 8.24 5.15
CA ASN A 258 -11.49 8.87 6.38
C ASN A 258 -11.61 10.41 6.35
N ASN A 259 -11.78 11.01 5.17
CA ASN A 259 -11.99 12.46 4.98
C ASN A 259 -10.84 13.35 5.47
N GLN A 260 -9.63 12.80 5.66
CA GLN A 260 -8.42 13.55 5.93
C GLN A 260 -7.29 13.03 5.06
N LEU A 261 -6.44 13.94 4.57
CA LEU A 261 -5.21 13.57 3.87
C LEU A 261 -4.15 13.18 4.89
N SER A 262 -3.60 11.98 4.77
CA SER A 262 -2.43 11.50 5.51
C SER A 262 -1.31 11.13 4.56
N VAL A 263 -0.08 11.56 4.85
CA VAL A 263 1.11 11.13 4.13
C VAL A 263 1.48 9.73 4.62
N VAL A 264 1.47 8.74 3.71
CA VAL A 264 1.78 7.35 4.07
C VAL A 264 3.21 7.00 3.67
N SER A 265 3.51 6.90 2.37
CA SER A 265 4.89 6.68 1.91
C SER A 265 5.49 8.00 1.48
N ALA A 266 6.65 8.35 2.01
CA ALA A 266 7.41 9.53 1.57
C ALA A 266 8.89 9.29 1.81
N PHE A 267 9.55 8.60 0.90
CA PHE A 267 10.94 8.17 1.09
C PHE A 267 11.71 8.08 -0.23
N MET A 268 13.03 8.12 -0.09
CA MET A 268 13.99 7.82 -1.16
C MET A 268 14.87 6.64 -0.75
N THR A 269 15.29 5.84 -1.73
CA THR A 269 16.16 4.67 -1.55
C THR A 269 17.32 4.75 -2.52
N TRP A 270 18.52 4.55 -2.02
CA TRP A 270 19.72 4.37 -2.84
C TRP A 270 20.08 2.88 -2.89
N SER A 271 20.12 2.30 -4.09
CA SER A 271 20.50 0.91 -4.31
C SER A 271 21.96 0.80 -4.74
N ASP A 272 22.72 -0.09 -4.12
CA ASP A 272 24.14 -0.32 -4.43
C ASP A 272 24.53 -1.78 -4.22
N LYS A 273 25.83 -2.10 -4.31
CA LYS A 273 26.38 -3.42 -3.97
C LYS A 273 27.35 -3.35 -2.81
N MET A 274 27.17 -4.24 -1.84
CA MET A 274 28.09 -4.46 -0.73
C MET A 274 28.44 -5.93 -0.65
N ALA A 275 29.74 -6.26 -0.73
CA ALA A 275 30.23 -7.65 -0.70
C ALA A 275 29.54 -8.59 -1.73
N GLY A 276 29.23 -8.07 -2.92
CA GLY A 276 28.54 -8.84 -3.98
C GLY A 276 27.02 -8.94 -3.83
N HIS A 277 26.45 -8.42 -2.74
CA HIS A 277 25.01 -8.42 -2.48
C HIS A 277 24.38 -7.07 -2.82
N LEU A 278 23.15 -7.07 -3.34
CA LEU A 278 22.36 -5.85 -3.45
C LEU A 278 22.11 -5.30 -2.04
N VAL A 279 22.31 -3.99 -1.88
CA VAL A 279 21.93 -3.25 -0.69
C VAL A 279 21.02 -2.07 -1.02
N GLU A 280 20.15 -1.73 -0.09
CA GLU A 280 19.29 -0.54 -0.14
C GLU A 280 19.49 0.31 1.09
N TYR A 281 19.70 1.61 0.89
CA TYR A 281 19.71 2.64 1.93
C TYR A 281 18.50 3.54 1.74
N THR A 282 17.51 3.44 2.62
CA THR A 282 16.28 4.25 2.56
C THR A 282 16.28 5.33 3.63
N LEU A 283 15.85 6.54 3.25
CA LEU A 283 15.55 7.64 4.17
C LEU A 283 14.14 8.19 3.89
N GLY A 284 13.34 8.39 4.96
CA GLY A 284 12.01 9.00 4.87
C GLY A 284 10.95 8.30 5.71
N ASN A 285 9.68 8.63 5.46
CA ASN A 285 8.54 7.97 6.09
C ASN A 285 8.26 6.65 5.38
N LYS A 286 8.64 5.54 6.02
CA LYS A 286 8.57 4.20 5.45
C LYS A 286 7.67 3.29 6.28
N PHE A 287 7.00 2.39 5.58
CA PHE A 287 6.26 1.28 6.18
C PHE A 287 7.20 0.36 6.98
N ASN A 288 6.65 -0.34 7.96
CA ASN A 288 7.41 -1.22 8.86
C ASN A 288 7.93 -2.49 8.18
N GLU A 289 9.08 -2.99 8.64
CA GLU A 289 9.67 -4.27 8.24
C GLU A 289 9.53 -5.31 9.36
N ARG A 290 8.30 -5.79 9.59
CA ARG A 290 7.97 -6.70 10.68
C ARG A 290 6.95 -7.71 10.24
N SER A 291 7.16 -8.99 10.57
CA SER A 291 6.22 -10.08 10.26
C SER A 291 6.01 -10.24 8.73
N PHE A 292 5.45 -11.36 8.31
CA PHE A 292 5.16 -11.60 6.90
C PHE A 292 4.00 -10.73 6.43
N ASP A 293 2.84 -10.82 7.11
CA ASP A 293 1.68 -9.97 6.83
C ASP A 293 1.93 -8.50 7.23
N GLY A 294 2.74 -8.26 8.25
CA GLY A 294 3.08 -6.92 8.73
C GLY A 294 4.00 -6.14 7.80
N SER A 295 4.82 -6.81 6.99
CA SER A 295 5.63 -6.19 5.92
C SER A 295 4.87 -6.13 4.58
N THR A 296 3.76 -6.87 4.47
CA THR A 296 2.90 -6.90 3.30
C THR A 296 2.05 -5.63 3.19
N GLY A 297 1.98 -5.04 1.99
CA GLY A 297 1.09 -3.92 1.68
C GLY A 297 -0.40 -4.29 1.84
N SER A 298 -1.22 -3.35 2.31
CA SER A 298 -2.64 -3.62 2.66
C SER A 298 -3.53 -3.99 1.47
N ASP A 299 -3.02 -3.78 0.26
CA ASP A 299 -3.58 -4.14 -1.04
C ASP A 299 -3.32 -5.60 -1.43
N GLN A 300 -2.30 -6.23 -0.84
CA GLN A 300 -1.83 -7.58 -1.23
C GLN A 300 -2.18 -8.67 -0.22
N THR A 301 -2.73 -8.33 0.94
CA THR A 301 -3.18 -9.32 1.94
C THR A 301 -4.26 -10.23 1.36
N VAL A 302 -4.27 -11.52 1.75
CA VAL A 302 -5.27 -12.50 1.30
C VAL A 302 -6.64 -12.23 1.93
N PHE A 303 -6.66 -11.75 3.18
CA PHE A 303 -7.88 -11.40 3.91
C PHE A 303 -8.10 -9.88 3.92
N LEU A 304 -9.30 -9.46 4.32
CA LEU A 304 -9.69 -8.05 4.39
C LEU A 304 -8.77 -7.25 5.34
N ASP A 305 -8.29 -7.88 6.40
CA ASP A 305 -7.30 -7.32 7.32
C ASP A 305 -6.09 -8.25 7.45
N ARG A 306 -4.95 -7.67 7.85
CA ARG A 306 -3.76 -8.44 8.24
C ARG A 306 -4.07 -9.36 9.41
N ASP A 307 -3.24 -10.35 9.65
CA ASP A 307 -3.39 -11.20 10.82
C ASP A 307 -3.19 -10.48 12.16
N ILE A 308 -3.52 -11.21 13.23
CA ILE A 308 -3.43 -10.69 14.59
C ILE A 308 -1.98 -10.47 15.03
N VAL A 309 -1.02 -11.25 14.52
CA VAL A 309 0.41 -11.08 14.87
C VAL A 309 0.89 -9.72 14.39
N ALA A 310 0.54 -9.34 13.17
CA ALA A 310 0.84 -8.06 12.52
C ALA A 310 0.06 -6.87 13.12
N ASN A 311 -1.19 -7.07 13.55
CA ASN A 311 -2.01 -5.98 14.11
C ASN A 311 -1.76 -5.74 15.61
N ALA A 312 -1.45 -6.79 16.38
CA ALA A 312 -1.32 -6.69 17.83
C ALA A 312 0.06 -6.22 18.28
N LEU A 313 1.12 -6.86 17.77
CA LEU A 313 2.48 -6.63 18.24
C LEU A 313 3.11 -5.41 17.55
N LEU A 314 2.40 -4.29 17.50
CA LEU A 314 2.79 -3.08 16.76
C LEU A 314 3.46 -2.06 17.68
N PRO A 315 4.59 -1.44 17.29
CA PRO A 315 5.16 -0.33 18.06
C PRO A 315 4.19 0.85 18.11
N VAL A 316 4.35 1.71 19.12
CA VAL A 316 3.50 2.88 19.37
C VAL A 316 3.43 3.83 18.19
N LYS A 317 4.53 3.98 17.43
CA LYS A 317 4.57 4.79 16.20
C LYS A 317 3.58 4.32 15.13
N GLY A 318 3.10 3.07 15.23
CA GLY A 318 2.19 2.46 14.27
C GLY A 318 2.91 1.87 13.07
N TRP A 319 2.29 1.99 11.90
CA TRP A 319 2.65 1.30 10.66
C TRP A 319 3.71 2.00 9.79
N TYR A 320 3.91 3.29 10.02
CA TYR A 320 4.88 4.11 9.30
C TYR A 320 5.74 4.84 10.32
N GLY A 321 6.93 5.27 9.92
CA GLY A 321 7.76 6.14 10.74
C GLY A 321 8.82 6.82 9.91
N LEU A 322 9.15 8.05 10.29
CA LEU A 322 10.20 8.84 9.66
C LEU A 322 11.57 8.38 10.17
N GLY A 323 12.45 7.96 9.28
CA GLY A 323 13.80 7.57 9.67
C GLY A 323 14.61 6.92 8.56
N GLY A 324 15.49 6.01 8.94
CA GLY A 324 16.37 5.27 8.03
C GLY A 324 16.08 3.78 8.03
N ALA A 325 16.23 3.14 6.88
CA ALA A 325 16.22 1.69 6.76
C ALA A 325 17.38 1.20 5.89
N PHE A 326 17.89 0.02 6.21
CA PHE A 326 18.91 -0.66 5.42
C PHE A 326 18.43 -2.06 5.09
N LYS A 327 18.59 -2.49 3.84
CA LYS A 327 18.35 -3.88 3.43
C LYS A 327 19.56 -4.43 2.69
N ILE A 328 19.82 -5.72 2.88
CA ILE A 328 20.81 -6.49 2.12
C ILE A 328 20.16 -7.80 1.66
N PHE A 329 20.44 -8.18 0.41
CA PHE A 329 19.78 -9.31 -0.25
C PHE A 329 20.80 -10.33 -0.78
N GLY A 330 20.56 -11.60 -0.46
CA GLY A 330 21.19 -12.75 -1.12
C GLY A 330 20.20 -13.49 -2.02
N ASP A 331 20.66 -14.60 -2.60
CA ASP A 331 19.89 -15.37 -3.59
C ASP A 331 18.63 -16.06 -3.01
N ASN A 332 18.58 -16.23 -1.69
CA ASN A 332 17.50 -16.90 -0.99
C ASN A 332 17.28 -16.36 0.43
N TRP A 333 17.81 -15.17 0.74
CA TRP A 333 17.64 -14.54 2.03
C TRP A 333 17.68 -13.02 1.90
N HIS A 334 17.13 -12.33 2.90
CA HIS A 334 17.40 -10.91 3.08
C HIS A 334 17.46 -10.58 4.57
N VAL A 335 18.11 -9.46 4.88
CA VAL A 335 18.08 -8.82 6.19
C VAL A 335 17.67 -7.36 6.00
N ALA A 336 16.72 -6.91 6.79
CA ALA A 336 16.24 -5.54 6.83
C ALA A 336 16.34 -4.99 8.24
N THR A 337 16.85 -3.77 8.39
CA THR A 337 16.82 -3.02 9.64
C THR A 337 16.23 -1.63 9.43
N GLN A 338 15.57 -1.11 10.45
CA GLN A 338 14.95 0.22 10.41
C GLN A 338 15.14 0.92 11.76
N ILE A 339 15.47 2.20 11.72
CA ILE A 339 15.45 3.12 12.86
C ILE A 339 14.48 4.23 12.49
N SER A 340 13.44 4.42 13.28
CA SER A 340 12.41 5.41 12.96
C SER A 340 11.85 6.11 14.19
N GLY A 341 11.54 7.39 14.00
CA GLY A 341 10.75 8.22 14.89
C GLY A 341 9.26 8.02 14.69
N ASN A 342 8.48 9.05 15.02
CA ASN A 342 7.03 9.03 14.89
C ASN A 342 6.54 9.04 13.43
N ASP A 343 5.25 8.71 13.27
CA ASP A 343 4.52 8.95 12.04
C ASP A 343 4.47 10.46 11.74
N VAL A 344 4.78 10.83 10.49
CA VAL A 344 4.84 12.23 10.04
C VAL A 344 3.53 13.00 10.23
N ASN A 345 2.39 12.29 10.27
CA ASN A 345 1.07 12.89 10.49
C ASN A 345 0.77 13.13 11.98
N SER A 346 1.64 12.67 12.88
CA SER A 346 1.55 12.86 14.34
C SER A 346 2.64 13.78 14.88
N ALA A 347 3.37 14.48 14.00
CA ALA A 347 4.44 15.38 14.38
C ALA A 347 3.91 16.52 15.25
N ASN A 348 4.35 16.55 16.51
CA ASN A 348 4.04 17.64 17.43
C ASN A 348 5.25 18.58 17.49
N VAL A 349 5.22 19.62 16.66
CA VAL A 349 6.30 20.63 16.57
C VAL A 349 6.20 21.73 17.62
N THR A 350 5.14 21.73 18.44
CA THR A 350 4.88 22.81 19.41
C THR A 350 5.29 22.44 20.83
N ASN A 351 5.34 21.15 21.16
CA ASN A 351 5.78 20.68 22.46
C ASN A 351 7.23 20.19 22.37
N ASN A 352 8.11 20.69 23.23
CA ASN A 352 9.53 20.30 23.28
C ASN A 352 9.72 18.91 23.91
N VAL A 353 9.10 17.89 23.32
CA VAL A 353 9.15 16.49 23.74
C VAL A 353 9.76 15.67 22.61
N ARG A 354 10.72 14.81 22.94
CA ARG A 354 11.33 13.90 21.96
C ARG A 354 10.28 12.96 21.33
N ASP A 355 10.62 12.43 20.15
CA ASP A 355 9.84 11.37 19.51
C ASP A 355 10.02 10.01 20.19
N ASP A 356 9.08 9.11 19.89
CA ASP A 356 9.22 7.68 20.13
C ASP A 356 10.29 7.15 19.18
N MET A 357 11.19 6.29 19.66
CA MET A 357 12.25 5.72 18.84
C MET A 357 12.09 4.22 18.73
N THR A 358 11.95 3.70 17.51
CA THR A 358 11.85 2.26 17.22
C THR A 358 13.04 1.77 16.42
N TYR A 359 13.64 0.68 16.87
CA TYR A 359 14.72 -0.06 16.22
C TYR A 359 14.18 -1.43 15.83
N MET A 360 14.28 -1.79 14.55
CA MET A 360 13.66 -2.99 14.00
C MET A 360 14.67 -3.79 13.20
N LEU A 361 14.52 -5.11 13.25
CA LEU A 361 15.28 -6.08 12.47
C LEU A 361 14.33 -7.16 11.97
N ARG A 362 14.43 -7.53 10.70
CA ARG A 362 13.77 -8.68 10.11
C ARG A 362 14.74 -9.40 9.19
N ALA A 363 14.69 -10.72 9.20
CA ALA A 363 15.41 -11.56 8.26
C ALA A 363 14.49 -12.67 7.77
N HIS A 364 14.67 -13.07 6.51
CA HIS A 364 14.10 -14.34 6.04
C HIS A 364 15.12 -15.16 5.28
N TYR A 365 14.86 -16.45 5.19
CA TYR A 365 15.62 -17.44 4.46
C TYR A 365 14.69 -18.43 3.74
N ILE A 366 15.02 -18.79 2.51
CA ILE A 366 14.33 -19.77 1.68
C ILE A 366 15.25 -20.99 1.56
N PRO A 367 15.19 -21.94 2.51
CA PRO A 367 16.06 -23.11 2.51
C PRO A 367 15.85 -24.03 1.31
N TRP A 368 14.64 -24.01 0.74
CA TRP A 368 14.27 -24.92 -0.33
C TRP A 368 13.27 -24.27 -1.28
N ARG A 369 13.55 -24.41 -2.58
CA ARG A 369 12.68 -24.00 -3.69
C ARG A 369 12.89 -24.95 -4.87
N ASN A 370 11.79 -25.28 -5.56
CA ASN A 370 11.82 -25.93 -6.86
C ASN A 370 10.68 -25.38 -7.75
N LYS A 371 10.41 -26.04 -8.89
CA LYS A 371 9.40 -25.60 -9.86
C LYS A 371 7.95 -25.59 -9.33
N LYS A 372 7.66 -26.31 -8.25
CA LYS A 372 6.30 -26.46 -7.69
C LYS A 372 6.20 -26.00 -6.24
N ALA A 373 7.30 -25.87 -5.51
CA ALA A 373 7.23 -25.69 -4.08
C ALA A 373 8.36 -24.81 -3.54
N LEU A 374 8.08 -24.17 -2.41
CA LEU A 374 8.97 -23.24 -1.73
C LEU A 374 8.71 -23.29 -0.22
N ILE A 375 9.76 -23.16 0.58
CA ILE A 375 9.67 -22.93 2.02
C ILE A 375 10.38 -21.62 2.35
N HIS A 376 9.74 -20.79 3.16
CA HIS A 376 10.26 -19.56 3.72
C HIS A 376 10.28 -19.69 5.25
N LEU A 377 11.37 -19.26 5.85
CA LEU A 377 11.55 -19.11 7.29
C LEU A 377 11.90 -17.65 7.56
N GLY A 378 11.23 -17.02 8.51
CA GLY A 378 11.48 -15.64 8.87
C GLY A 378 11.58 -15.44 10.37
N ALA A 379 12.29 -14.40 10.77
CA ALA A 379 12.35 -13.93 12.14
C ALA A 379 12.40 -12.41 12.14
N TRP A 380 11.75 -11.79 13.12
CA TRP A 380 11.73 -10.35 13.25
C TRP A 380 11.73 -9.93 14.72
N GLY A 381 12.11 -8.69 14.97
CA GLY A 381 12.02 -8.08 16.28
C GLY A 381 12.12 -6.57 16.21
N PHE A 382 11.63 -5.92 17.27
CA PHE A 382 11.87 -4.52 17.49
C PHE A 382 12.04 -4.20 18.98
N TYR A 383 12.76 -3.12 19.24
CA TYR A 383 12.77 -2.42 20.51
C TYR A 383 12.25 -1.01 20.28
N GLU A 384 11.42 -0.50 21.18
CA GLU A 384 11.00 0.89 21.17
C GLU A 384 11.21 1.55 22.52
N ASP A 385 11.68 2.80 22.47
CA ASP A 385 11.71 3.71 23.60
C ASP A 385 10.62 4.77 23.39
N VAL A 386 9.64 4.78 24.30
CA VAL A 386 8.41 5.54 24.14
C VAL A 386 8.58 6.90 24.82
N LYS A 387 8.04 7.95 24.22
CA LYS A 387 8.04 9.30 24.80
C LYS A 387 7.09 9.38 26.00
N PRO A 388 7.23 10.39 26.88
CA PRO A 388 6.27 10.58 27.97
C PRO A 388 4.85 10.81 27.43
N ALA A 389 3.87 10.11 28.01
CA ALA A 389 2.44 10.24 27.70
C ALA A 389 1.64 10.23 29.02
N THR A 390 0.35 10.56 28.95
CA THR A 390 -0.54 10.57 30.12
C THR A 390 -1.08 9.19 30.47
N THR A 391 -1.41 8.38 29.44
CA THR A 391 -1.86 6.99 29.57
C THR A 391 -1.37 6.15 28.39
N PHE A 392 -1.50 4.84 28.50
CA PHE A 392 -1.38 3.91 27.37
C PHE A 392 -2.66 3.08 27.23
N SER A 393 -3.09 2.90 25.99
CA SER A 393 -4.24 2.07 25.62
C SER A 393 -3.96 1.37 24.29
N GLN A 394 -4.52 0.19 24.11
CA GLN A 394 -4.48 -0.54 22.86
C GLN A 394 -5.87 -1.07 22.53
N SER A 395 -6.24 -0.96 21.25
CA SER A 395 -7.48 -1.51 20.70
C SER A 395 -7.13 -2.30 19.45
N ILE A 396 -7.25 -3.62 19.56
CA ILE A 396 -6.87 -4.55 18.51
C ILE A 396 -8.16 -5.07 17.90
N ARG A 397 -8.42 -4.66 16.65
CA ARG A 397 -9.60 -5.08 15.93
C ARG A 397 -9.57 -6.59 15.65
N LEU A 398 -10.70 -7.25 15.85
CA LEU A 398 -10.85 -8.69 15.64
C LEU A 398 -11.71 -9.03 14.42
N LEU A 399 -12.62 -8.13 14.04
CA LEU A 399 -13.39 -8.22 12.80
C LEU A 399 -12.78 -7.32 11.73
N ALA A 400 -13.33 -7.33 10.51
CA ALA A 400 -12.85 -6.42 9.46
C ALA A 400 -13.02 -4.94 9.87
N ARG A 401 -12.20 -4.05 9.28
CA ARG A 401 -12.17 -2.58 9.49
C ARG A 401 -13.52 -1.85 9.54
N THR A 402 -14.57 -2.47 9.04
CA THR A 402 -15.95 -1.97 9.10
C THR A 402 -16.57 -2.00 10.50
N ASP A 403 -15.96 -2.70 11.47
CA ASP A 403 -16.40 -2.73 12.87
C ASP A 403 -15.22 -2.63 13.86
N ASP A 404 -14.72 -1.40 14.07
CA ASP A 404 -13.66 -1.12 15.05
C ASP A 404 -14.08 -1.34 16.51
N ALA A 405 -15.40 -1.33 16.79
CA ALA A 405 -15.91 -1.49 18.15
C ALA A 405 -15.76 -2.94 18.64
N PHE A 406 -15.78 -3.92 17.73
CA PHE A 406 -15.45 -5.31 18.02
C PHE A 406 -13.93 -5.53 18.05
N SER A 407 -13.36 -5.28 19.23
CA SER A 407 -11.90 -5.30 19.47
C SER A 407 -11.54 -5.90 20.83
N LEU A 408 -10.31 -6.42 20.91
CA LEU A 408 -9.62 -6.65 22.17
C LEU A 408 -9.08 -5.30 22.67
N GLN A 409 -9.54 -4.86 23.84
CA GLN A 409 -9.22 -3.55 24.41
C GLN A 409 -8.52 -3.70 25.76
N PHE A 410 -7.45 -2.95 25.95
CA PHE A 410 -6.83 -2.76 27.25
C PHE A 410 -6.29 -1.35 27.41
N GLY A 411 -6.26 -0.88 28.66
CA GLY A 411 -6.12 0.54 29.02
C GLY A 411 -7.47 1.27 29.14
N PRO A 412 -7.45 2.59 29.48
CA PRO A 412 -6.26 3.38 29.76
C PRO A 412 -5.54 2.91 31.04
N MET A 413 -4.23 2.73 30.93
CA MET A 413 -3.35 2.33 32.03
C MET A 413 -2.12 3.24 32.13
N VAL A 414 -1.21 2.94 33.05
CA VAL A 414 0.06 3.65 33.18
C VAL A 414 0.76 3.66 31.81
N PRO A 415 1.30 4.81 31.36
CA PRO A 415 1.99 4.93 30.08
C PRO A 415 3.10 3.89 29.90
N LEU A 416 3.28 3.44 28.67
CA LEU A 416 4.39 2.62 28.25
C LEU A 416 5.69 3.43 28.34
N ALA A 417 6.75 2.83 28.87
CA ALA A 417 8.10 3.38 28.89
C ALA A 417 8.90 2.87 27.70
N ASN A 418 8.87 1.57 27.48
CA ASN A 418 9.51 0.88 26.37
C ASN A 418 8.81 -0.47 26.12
N SER A 419 9.06 -1.07 24.95
CA SER A 419 8.70 -2.45 24.70
C SER A 419 9.70 -3.14 23.79
N MET A 420 9.76 -4.47 23.89
CA MET A 420 10.54 -5.33 23.01
C MET A 420 9.64 -6.43 22.48
N ALA A 421 9.59 -6.59 21.16
CA ALA A 421 8.85 -7.67 20.52
C ALA A 421 9.73 -8.49 19.59
N GLY A 422 9.31 -9.73 19.35
CA GLY A 422 9.87 -10.57 18.31
C GLY A 422 8.94 -11.70 17.92
N GLY A 423 9.22 -12.30 16.78
CA GLY A 423 8.41 -13.38 16.24
C GLY A 423 9.11 -14.19 15.16
N LEU A 424 8.47 -15.29 14.81
CA LEU A 424 8.89 -16.25 13.80
C LEU A 424 7.81 -16.38 12.72
N GLU A 425 8.26 -16.63 11.50
CA GLU A 425 7.45 -16.78 10.29
C GLU A 425 7.79 -18.12 9.63
N LEU A 426 6.78 -18.91 9.27
CA LEU A 426 6.92 -20.12 8.45
C LEU A 426 5.91 -20.05 7.32
N PHE A 427 6.39 -20.00 6.08
CA PHE A 427 5.55 -19.96 4.90
C PHE A 427 5.93 -21.06 3.92
N GLY A 428 4.94 -21.64 3.26
CA GLY A 428 5.16 -22.70 2.28
C GLY A 428 4.20 -22.60 1.10
N ILE A 429 4.69 -22.97 -0.08
CA ILE A 429 3.90 -23.13 -1.31
C ILE A 429 4.07 -24.56 -1.82
N TYR A 430 2.99 -25.17 -2.29
CA TYR A 430 3.00 -26.39 -3.09
C TYR A 430 1.93 -26.32 -4.20
N GLY A 431 2.36 -26.16 -5.44
CA GLY A 431 1.49 -25.91 -6.58
C GLY A 431 0.76 -24.57 -6.40
N SER A 432 -0.56 -24.63 -6.40
CA SER A 432 -1.43 -23.48 -6.15
C SER A 432 -1.79 -23.27 -4.68
N ALA A 433 -1.41 -24.21 -3.80
CA ALA A 433 -1.70 -24.17 -2.37
C ALA A 433 -0.58 -23.51 -1.58
N TRP A 434 -0.93 -22.89 -0.46
CA TRP A 434 0.00 -22.23 0.43
C TRP A 434 -0.45 -22.30 1.90
N ALA A 435 0.51 -22.16 2.81
CA ALA A 435 0.28 -22.03 4.24
C ALA A 435 1.28 -21.05 4.86
N LEU A 436 0.81 -20.25 5.81
CA LEU A 436 1.58 -19.27 6.58
C LEU A 436 1.27 -19.48 8.07
N ALA A 437 2.30 -19.61 8.89
CA ALA A 437 2.20 -19.55 10.34
C ALA A 437 3.09 -18.42 10.86
N GLU A 438 2.52 -17.56 11.71
CA GLU A 438 3.26 -16.51 12.41
C GLU A 438 3.02 -16.64 13.92
N TYR A 439 4.08 -16.49 14.70
CA TYR A 439 4.01 -16.39 16.16
C TYR A 439 4.87 -15.22 16.63
N GLY A 440 4.42 -14.49 17.65
CA GLY A 440 5.26 -13.50 18.29
C GLY A 440 4.83 -13.16 19.71
N ALA A 441 5.69 -12.42 20.39
CA ALA A 441 5.44 -11.87 21.71
C ALA A 441 5.99 -10.45 21.81
N ARG A 442 5.39 -9.62 22.67
CA ARG A 442 5.87 -8.28 23.01
C ARG A 442 5.87 -8.11 24.52
N HIS A 443 7.05 -7.88 25.08
CA HIS A 443 7.25 -7.52 26.47
C HIS A 443 7.16 -6.00 26.63
N MET A 444 6.36 -5.54 27.59
CA MET A 444 6.00 -4.13 27.78
C MET A 444 6.35 -3.69 29.21
N GLN A 445 7.05 -2.57 29.33
CA GLN A 445 7.39 -1.93 30.60
C GLN A 445 6.58 -0.65 30.77
N LEU A 446 5.76 -0.56 31.82
CA LEU A 446 5.06 0.69 32.16
C LEU A 446 5.97 1.61 32.97
N ARG A 447 5.72 2.93 32.93
CA ARG A 447 6.55 3.92 33.65
C ARG A 447 6.46 3.76 35.16
N ASP A 448 7.57 3.96 35.85
CA ASP A 448 7.66 3.97 37.31
C ASP A 448 7.14 5.28 37.91
N THR A 449 7.25 6.39 37.18
CA THR A 449 6.86 7.72 37.62
C THR A 449 6.11 8.47 36.52
N VAL A 450 4.97 9.06 36.88
CA VAL A 450 4.14 9.86 35.95
C VAL A 450 3.61 11.10 36.67
N PRO A 451 3.95 12.31 36.21
CA PRO A 451 3.34 13.53 36.73
C PRO A 451 1.83 13.57 36.44
N GLY A 452 1.01 13.95 37.42
CA GLY A 452 -0.43 14.20 37.20
C GLY A 452 -1.27 12.97 36.84
N LEU A 453 -0.87 11.77 37.30
CA LEU A 453 -1.53 10.51 36.95
C LEU A 453 -3.04 10.53 37.25
N THR A 454 -3.85 10.33 36.20
CA THR A 454 -5.32 10.18 36.27
C THR A 454 -5.78 8.72 36.33
N VAL A 455 -4.86 7.76 36.27
CA VAL A 455 -5.11 6.31 36.30
C VAL A 455 -4.56 5.68 37.59
N SER A 456 -4.85 4.39 37.82
CA SER A 456 -4.45 3.70 39.06
C SER A 456 -2.91 3.62 39.21
N ARG A 457 -2.40 4.11 40.35
CA ARG A 457 -0.97 4.00 40.72
C ARG A 457 -0.50 2.57 40.98
N ARG A 458 -1.42 1.61 41.09
CA ARG A 458 -1.10 0.20 41.42
C ARG A 458 -0.23 -0.50 40.36
N TYR A 459 -0.14 0.08 39.17
CA TYR A 459 0.57 -0.49 38.02
C TYR A 459 1.79 0.34 37.58
N LEU A 460 2.27 1.26 38.42
CA LEU A 460 3.55 1.92 38.18
C LEU A 460 4.67 0.87 38.15
N GLY A 461 5.51 0.94 37.13
CA GLY A 461 6.61 0.00 36.92
C GLY A 461 6.19 -1.42 36.54
N ALA A 462 4.90 -1.66 36.31
CA ALA A 462 4.41 -2.99 35.95
C ALA A 462 4.99 -3.44 34.61
N LYS A 463 5.20 -4.76 34.50
CA LYS A 463 5.64 -5.46 33.30
C LYS A 463 4.57 -6.44 32.86
N GLY A 464 4.46 -6.66 31.56
CA GLY A 464 3.59 -7.69 31.00
C GLY A 464 4.02 -8.08 29.61
N THR A 465 3.54 -9.23 29.15
CA THR A 465 3.81 -9.75 27.81
C THR A 465 2.49 -10.06 27.09
N GLU A 466 2.31 -9.51 25.90
CA GLU A 466 1.28 -9.97 24.97
C GLU A 466 1.88 -11.00 24.00
N GLN A 467 1.12 -12.03 23.67
CA GLN A 467 1.49 -13.08 22.73
C GLN A 467 0.43 -13.18 21.65
N ALA A 468 0.85 -13.44 20.41
CA ALA A 468 -0.04 -13.56 19.27
C ALA A 468 0.40 -14.71 18.36
N PHE A 469 -0.57 -15.39 17.76
CA PHE A 469 -0.37 -16.45 16.78
C PHE A 469 -1.37 -16.32 15.63
N SER A 470 -0.93 -16.60 14.42
CA SER A 470 -1.80 -16.74 13.24
C SER A 470 -1.41 -17.96 12.43
N PHE A 471 -2.40 -18.71 11.97
CA PHE A 471 -2.25 -19.74 10.95
C PHE A 471 -3.20 -19.44 9.81
N GLN A 472 -2.65 -19.29 8.61
CA GLN A 472 -3.36 -18.99 7.38
C GLN A 472 -3.05 -20.06 6.34
N THR A 473 -4.02 -20.43 5.52
CA THR A 473 -3.81 -21.34 4.39
C THR A 473 -4.81 -21.07 3.29
N GLY A 474 -4.46 -21.39 2.05
CA GLY A 474 -5.34 -21.24 0.92
C GLY A 474 -4.83 -21.93 -0.33
N ALA A 475 -5.62 -21.85 -1.38
CA ALA A 475 -5.23 -22.33 -2.69
C ALA A 475 -5.94 -21.56 -3.81
N PHE A 476 -5.22 -21.32 -4.90
CA PHE A 476 -5.82 -20.91 -6.15
C PHE A 476 -6.48 -22.12 -6.84
N LEU A 477 -7.79 -22.08 -6.96
CA LEU A 477 -8.61 -23.10 -7.64
C LEU A 477 -8.35 -23.14 -9.14
N THR A 478 -7.82 -22.04 -9.68
CA THR A 478 -7.62 -21.78 -11.10
C THR A 478 -6.17 -22.00 -11.57
N GLY A 479 -5.31 -22.50 -10.67
CA GLY A 479 -3.97 -22.97 -11.01
C GLY A 479 -2.87 -21.92 -10.97
N GLU A 480 -3.17 -20.68 -10.57
CA GLU A 480 -2.17 -19.66 -10.28
C GLU A 480 -1.19 -20.16 -9.21
N THR A 481 0.05 -19.69 -9.33
CA THR A 481 1.03 -19.82 -8.26
C THR A 481 0.80 -18.71 -7.23
N PRO A 482 0.83 -19.00 -5.91
CA PRO A 482 0.64 -17.99 -4.88
C PRO A 482 1.62 -16.83 -5.03
N ASN A 483 1.11 -15.63 -4.76
CA ASN A 483 1.71 -14.32 -5.03
C ASN A 483 2.81 -13.92 -4.04
N TYR A 484 3.81 -14.80 -3.87
CA TYR A 484 4.94 -14.59 -2.98
C TYR A 484 6.12 -13.90 -3.68
N PHE A 485 6.60 -12.80 -3.11
CA PHE A 485 7.80 -12.11 -3.59
C PHE A 485 9.02 -12.50 -2.75
N ALA A 486 9.86 -13.36 -3.31
CA ALA A 486 11.03 -13.93 -2.63
C ALA A 486 12.07 -12.88 -2.22
N HIS A 487 12.15 -11.74 -2.89
CA HIS A 487 13.16 -10.72 -2.59
C HIS A 487 13.01 -10.14 -1.19
N THR A 488 11.79 -9.86 -0.74
CA THR A 488 11.52 -9.28 0.60
C THR A 488 10.66 -10.18 1.49
N GLY A 489 10.23 -11.34 0.98
CA GLY A 489 9.50 -12.35 1.73
C GLY A 489 8.12 -11.87 2.17
N GLN A 490 7.28 -11.47 1.22
CA GLN A 490 5.95 -10.91 1.49
C GLN A 490 4.98 -11.20 0.35
N TRP A 491 3.69 -10.94 0.56
CA TRP A 491 2.72 -10.98 -0.53
C TRP A 491 2.96 -9.83 -1.52
N ALA A 492 2.75 -10.12 -2.80
CA ALA A 492 2.85 -9.21 -3.93
C ALA A 492 1.63 -9.32 -4.85
N THR A 493 1.63 -8.64 -5.98
CA THR A 493 0.51 -8.71 -6.92
C THR A 493 0.50 -10.05 -7.66
N PRO A 494 -0.60 -10.82 -7.62
CA PRO A 494 -0.68 -12.13 -8.26
C PRO A 494 -0.60 -12.03 -9.78
N ARG A 495 -0.03 -13.07 -10.39
CA ARG A 495 -0.09 -13.29 -11.84
C ARG A 495 -1.34 -14.08 -12.19
N ILE A 496 -2.32 -13.41 -12.78
CA ILE A 496 -3.59 -14.04 -13.18
C ILE A 496 -3.45 -14.69 -14.55
N LEU A 497 -3.74 -16.00 -14.63
CA LEU A 497 -3.52 -16.78 -15.85
C LEU A 497 -4.60 -16.54 -16.91
N HIS A 498 -5.83 -16.27 -16.47
CA HIS A 498 -7.02 -16.13 -17.31
C HIS A 498 -7.77 -14.80 -17.01
N PRO A 499 -7.20 -13.61 -17.25
CA PRO A 499 -7.86 -12.34 -16.92
C PRO A 499 -9.15 -12.10 -17.72
N LEU A 500 -10.10 -11.39 -17.12
CA LEU A 500 -11.43 -11.11 -17.72
C LEU A 500 -11.35 -10.28 -19.01
N THR A 501 -10.39 -9.36 -19.10
CA THR A 501 -10.20 -8.51 -20.29
C THR A 501 -9.80 -9.29 -21.54
N GLU A 502 -9.38 -10.54 -21.36
CA GLU A 502 -8.92 -11.44 -22.43
C GLU A 502 -9.89 -12.63 -22.60
N GLY A 503 -11.12 -12.48 -22.09
CA GLY A 503 -12.17 -13.51 -22.16
C GLY A 503 -12.05 -14.64 -21.14
N GLY A 504 -11.12 -14.54 -20.18
CA GLY A 504 -10.94 -15.51 -19.10
C GLY A 504 -11.92 -15.34 -17.93
N TYR A 505 -11.82 -16.23 -16.95
CA TYR A 505 -12.70 -16.27 -15.76
C TYR A 505 -12.06 -15.66 -14.50
N GLY A 506 -10.87 -15.09 -14.62
CA GLY A 506 -10.07 -14.53 -13.53
C GLY A 506 -9.33 -15.60 -12.73
N GLY A 507 -8.72 -15.22 -11.61
CA GLY A 507 -8.17 -16.15 -10.63
C GLY A 507 -9.12 -16.30 -9.45
N TRP A 508 -9.38 -17.53 -9.01
CA TRP A 508 -10.18 -17.82 -7.82
C TRP A 508 -9.31 -18.43 -6.73
N GLU A 509 -9.30 -17.81 -5.57
CA GLU A 509 -8.59 -18.28 -4.39
C GLU A 509 -9.57 -18.48 -3.23
N VAL A 510 -9.42 -19.60 -2.54
CA VAL A 510 -10.10 -19.86 -1.27
C VAL A 510 -9.07 -19.91 -0.17
N ALA A 511 -9.40 -19.37 1.00
CA ALA A 511 -8.49 -19.30 2.13
C ALA A 511 -9.21 -19.42 3.48
N ALA A 512 -8.48 -19.88 4.48
CA ALA A 512 -8.90 -19.92 5.87
C ALA A 512 -7.79 -19.38 6.78
N ARG A 513 -8.18 -18.74 7.88
CA ARG A 513 -7.27 -18.22 8.90
C ARG A 513 -7.81 -18.45 10.29
N TRP A 514 -6.92 -18.81 11.21
CA TRP A 514 -7.17 -18.80 12.64
C TRP A 514 -6.14 -17.92 13.33
N ASP A 515 -6.61 -17.00 14.16
CA ASP A 515 -5.81 -16.05 14.91
C ASP A 515 -6.07 -16.20 16.40
N TRP A 516 -5.04 -16.01 17.21
CA TRP A 516 -5.12 -16.02 18.67
C TRP A 516 -4.24 -14.94 19.29
N ILE A 517 -4.70 -14.35 20.37
CA ILE A 517 -3.97 -13.36 21.16
C ILE A 517 -4.27 -13.50 22.65
N ASP A 518 -3.21 -13.40 23.45
CA ASP A 518 -3.28 -13.34 24.92
C ASP A 518 -2.42 -12.18 25.44
N ALA A 519 -3.09 -11.19 26.01
CA ALA A 519 -2.50 -10.05 26.68
C ALA A 519 -2.78 -10.08 28.20
N THR A 520 -3.25 -11.21 28.75
CA THR A 520 -3.77 -11.27 30.13
C THR A 520 -2.73 -10.99 31.22
N SER A 521 -1.44 -11.10 30.90
CA SER A 521 -0.33 -10.75 31.77
C SER A 521 -0.05 -9.23 31.83
N ILE A 522 -0.55 -8.46 30.87
CA ILE A 522 -0.51 -7.00 30.88
C ILE A 522 -1.61 -6.49 31.81
N PRO A 523 -1.37 -5.44 32.63
CA PRO A 523 -2.43 -4.78 33.36
C PRO A 523 -3.62 -4.48 32.46
N THR A 524 -4.84 -4.83 32.89
CA THR A 524 -6.09 -4.66 32.11
C THR A 524 -6.20 -5.50 30.84
N GLY A 525 -5.18 -6.27 30.49
CA GLY A 525 -5.15 -7.09 29.28
C GLY A 525 -6.13 -8.26 29.28
N GLY A 526 -6.63 -8.57 28.10
CA GLY A 526 -7.58 -9.64 27.83
C GLY A 526 -7.01 -10.70 26.89
N ARG A 527 -7.91 -11.48 26.29
CA ARG A 527 -7.57 -12.49 25.28
C ARG A 527 -8.63 -12.53 24.19
N ALA A 528 -8.26 -12.95 23.00
CA ALA A 528 -9.17 -13.12 21.89
C ALA A 528 -8.71 -14.18 20.90
N TRP A 529 -9.62 -14.67 20.07
CA TRP A 529 -9.30 -15.46 18.89
C TRP A 529 -10.30 -15.18 17.77
N THR A 530 -9.89 -15.41 16.54
CA THR A 530 -10.77 -15.26 15.36
C THR A 530 -10.57 -16.40 14.39
N ALA A 531 -11.63 -16.82 13.72
CA ALA A 531 -11.56 -17.76 12.59
C ALA A 531 -12.23 -17.12 11.37
N THR A 532 -11.51 -17.07 10.26
CA THR A 532 -11.96 -16.47 9.01
C THR A 532 -11.92 -17.50 7.89
N ILE A 533 -12.98 -17.53 7.08
CA ILE A 533 -12.96 -18.15 5.75
C ILE A 533 -13.12 -17.06 4.70
N GLY A 534 -12.44 -17.21 3.58
CA GLY A 534 -12.38 -16.20 2.54
C GLY A 534 -12.40 -16.77 1.13
N VAL A 535 -12.97 -15.98 0.22
CA VAL A 535 -12.91 -16.20 -1.23
C VAL A 535 -12.43 -14.91 -1.88
N ASN A 536 -11.42 -15.00 -2.73
CA ASN A 536 -10.90 -13.90 -3.53
C ASN A 536 -11.12 -14.22 -5.01
N TRP A 537 -11.74 -13.30 -5.73
CA TRP A 537 -11.87 -13.34 -7.18
C TRP A 537 -11.06 -12.22 -7.80
N TYR A 538 -9.93 -12.59 -8.40
CA TYR A 538 -9.03 -11.70 -9.10
C TYR A 538 -9.49 -11.57 -10.55
N LEU A 539 -10.16 -10.46 -10.84
CA LEU A 539 -10.64 -10.14 -12.19
C LEU A 539 -9.45 -9.93 -13.14
N LEU A 540 -8.44 -9.24 -12.62
CA LEU A 540 -7.16 -8.89 -13.24
C LEU A 540 -6.08 -8.98 -12.17
N SER A 541 -4.80 -8.96 -12.54
CA SER A 541 -3.70 -8.90 -11.55
C SER A 541 -3.85 -7.73 -10.58
N PHE A 542 -4.44 -6.62 -11.03
CA PHE A 542 -4.55 -5.38 -10.27
C PHE A 542 -5.98 -5.04 -9.81
N ALA A 543 -6.96 -5.92 -10.09
CA ALA A 543 -8.37 -5.71 -9.71
C ALA A 543 -8.97 -7.00 -9.14
N ARG A 544 -9.51 -6.94 -7.92
CA ARG A 544 -10.09 -8.11 -7.24
C ARG A 544 -11.31 -7.78 -6.40
N LEU A 545 -12.14 -8.80 -6.19
CA LEU A 545 -13.22 -8.83 -5.21
C LEU A 545 -12.86 -9.81 -4.10
N MET A 546 -13.18 -9.47 -2.87
CA MET A 546 -12.90 -10.31 -1.70
C MET A 546 -14.17 -10.47 -0.89
N PHE A 547 -14.39 -11.67 -0.37
CA PHE A 547 -15.45 -11.98 0.57
C PHE A 547 -14.83 -12.70 1.77
N ASN A 548 -15.12 -12.27 2.99
CA ASN A 548 -14.72 -12.94 4.21
C ASN A 548 -15.92 -13.15 5.13
N TYR A 549 -15.99 -14.31 5.76
CA TYR A 549 -16.79 -14.52 6.96
C TYR A 549 -15.83 -14.75 8.13
N THR A 550 -15.94 -13.95 9.18
CA THR A 550 -15.11 -14.10 10.38
C THR A 550 -15.98 -14.28 11.61
N HIS A 551 -15.67 -15.29 12.41
CA HIS A 551 -16.13 -15.44 13.78
C HIS A 551 -15.03 -14.95 14.73
N ALA A 552 -15.39 -14.26 15.80
CA ALA A 552 -14.47 -13.74 16.79
C ALA A 552 -15.00 -13.93 18.20
N ASP A 553 -14.09 -14.24 19.12
CA ASP A 553 -14.33 -14.34 20.55
C ASP A 553 -13.32 -13.47 21.29
N VAL A 554 -13.78 -12.73 22.29
CA VAL A 554 -12.97 -11.78 23.04
C VAL A 554 -13.39 -11.74 24.50
N THR A 555 -12.42 -11.64 25.41
CA THR A 555 -12.68 -11.34 26.82
C THR A 555 -11.93 -10.09 27.20
N ASN A 556 -12.65 -8.98 27.31
CA ASN A 556 -12.10 -7.69 27.74
C ASN A 556 -12.23 -7.53 29.26
N LYS A 557 -11.20 -6.97 29.90
CA LYS A 557 -11.25 -6.60 31.33
C LYS A 557 -11.53 -5.10 31.53
N THR A 558 -11.35 -4.28 30.49
CA THR A 558 -11.61 -2.84 30.49
C THR A 558 -12.28 -2.39 29.19
N GLY A 559 -12.46 -1.08 29.02
CA GLY A 559 -13.15 -0.49 27.88
C GLY A 559 -14.67 -0.52 28.03
N ASN A 560 -15.37 -0.28 26.92
CA ASN A 560 -16.83 -0.15 26.92
C ASN A 560 -17.56 -1.51 26.88
N TYR A 561 -16.84 -2.60 26.61
CA TYR A 561 -17.40 -3.92 26.29
C TYR A 561 -16.77 -5.01 27.16
N ILE A 562 -16.93 -4.89 28.48
CA ILE A 562 -16.27 -5.74 29.49
C ILE A 562 -16.90 -7.15 29.55
N GLY A 563 -16.06 -8.15 29.77
CA GLY A 563 -16.42 -9.57 29.91
C GLY A 563 -16.31 -10.36 28.60
N PRO A 564 -16.70 -11.65 28.61
CA PRO A 564 -16.59 -12.54 27.45
C PRO A 564 -17.65 -12.21 26.39
N ASN A 565 -17.28 -12.07 25.13
CA ASN A 565 -18.19 -11.74 24.04
C ASN A 565 -17.77 -12.44 22.75
N SER A 566 -18.74 -12.81 21.94
CA SER A 566 -18.53 -13.43 20.62
C SER A 566 -19.23 -12.61 19.55
N GLY A 567 -18.81 -12.70 18.29
CA GLY A 567 -19.45 -12.01 17.19
C GLY A 567 -19.03 -12.56 15.85
N ASN A 568 -19.76 -12.18 14.81
CA ASN A 568 -19.52 -12.58 13.45
C ASN A 568 -19.50 -11.34 12.56
N ILE A 569 -18.77 -11.40 11.46
CA ILE A 569 -18.86 -10.41 10.39
C ILE A 569 -18.90 -11.12 9.04
N VAL A 570 -19.77 -10.63 8.17
CA VAL A 570 -19.62 -10.81 6.72
C VAL A 570 -18.99 -9.54 6.20
N GLY A 571 -17.85 -9.66 5.52
CA GLY A 571 -17.11 -8.55 4.92
C GLY A 571 -16.90 -8.76 3.43
N MET A 572 -16.95 -7.68 2.67
CA MET A 572 -16.70 -7.65 1.24
C MET A 572 -15.76 -6.50 0.90
N ARG A 573 -14.89 -6.69 -0.09
CA ARG A 573 -14.05 -5.62 -0.66
C ARG A 573 -14.09 -5.64 -2.18
N SER A 574 -14.20 -4.47 -2.79
CA SER A 574 -13.69 -4.23 -4.13
C SER A 574 -12.35 -3.51 -4.05
N ALA A 575 -11.37 -4.02 -4.79
CA ALA A 575 -10.01 -3.52 -4.76
C ALA A 575 -9.50 -3.29 -6.18
N VAL A 576 -8.98 -2.09 -6.41
CA VAL A 576 -8.16 -1.78 -7.58
C VAL A 576 -6.87 -1.16 -7.08
N THR A 577 -5.74 -1.65 -7.55
CA THR A 577 -4.39 -1.11 -7.27
C THR A 577 -3.76 -0.73 -8.59
N PHE A 578 -2.95 0.32 -8.64
CA PHE A 578 -2.29 0.73 -9.87
C PHE A 578 -1.02 1.51 -9.61
#